data_AF-A0A2P6W933-F1
#
_entry.id   AF-A0A2P6W933-F1
#
_cell.length_a   1.000
_cell.length_b   1.000
_cell.length_c   1.000
_cell.angle_alpha   90.00
_cell.angle_beta   90.00
_cell.angle_gamma   90.00
#
_symmetry.space_group_name_H-M   'P 1'
#
loop_
_entity.id
_entity.type
_entity.pdbx_description
1 polymer ?
#
loop_
_entity_poly.entity_id
_entity_poly.type
_entity_poly.pdbx_seq_one_letter_code
_entity_poly.pdbx_strand_id
1 'polypeptide(L)' 'MKKDFRNKLTSICRETAKTLKMDRDGARWLCEATEVRIEDEGKMIYRFYVMDKNSGHEYQARAVIEKDDVTDWDVREVTE' A
#
# COMPACT_ATOMS: atom_id res chain seq x y z
N MET A 1 6.62 18.13 -2.32
CA MET A 1 6.46 17.08 -3.36
C MET A 1 7.06 15.72 -2.99
N LYS A 2 8.38 15.48 -3.07
CA LYS A 2 8.95 14.12 -2.82
C LYS A 2 8.76 13.61 -1.38
N LYS A 3 8.77 14.50 -0.38
CA LYS A 3 8.59 14.14 1.03
C LYS A 3 7.13 13.78 1.35
N ASP A 4 6.18 14.54 0.80
CA ASP A 4 4.74 14.31 0.98
C ASP A 4 4.31 13.00 0.31
N PHE A 5 4.89 12.70 -0.85
CA PHE A 5 4.72 11.44 -1.56
C PHE A 5 5.13 10.22 -0.71
N ARG A 6 6.35 10.23 -0.15
CA ARG A 6 6.86 9.11 0.65
C ARG A 6 6.02 8.87 1.91
N ASN A 7 5.55 9.95 2.54
CA ASN A 7 4.68 9.86 3.71
C ASN A 7 3.32 9.25 3.37
N LYS A 8 2.73 9.63 2.23
CA LYS A 8 1.45 9.05 1.75
C LYS A 8 1.57 7.56 1.44
N LEU A 9 2.60 7.16 0.69
CA LEU A 9 2.83 5.75 0.39
C LEU A 9 3.02 4.93 1.67
N THR A 10 3.80 5.44 2.64
CA THR A 10 3.98 4.78 3.94
C THR A 10 2.67 4.66 4.71
N SER A 11 1.82 5.68 4.66
CA SER A 11 0.50 5.66 5.29
C SER A 11 -0.40 4.59 4.68
N ILE A 12 -0.45 4.51 3.35
CA ILE A 12 -1.24 3.51 2.64
C ILE A 12 -0.74 2.10 2.95
N CYS A 13 0.58 1.86 2.92
CA CYS A 13 1.14 0.56 3.31
C CYS A 13 0.73 0.16 4.74
N ARG A 14 0.72 1.12 5.69
CA ARG A 14 0.29 0.87 7.07
C ARG A 14 -1.18 0.52 7.18
N GLU A 15 -2.05 1.27 6.51
CA GLU A 15 -3.49 0.99 6.51
C GLU A 15 -3.81 -0.36 5.86
N THR A 16 -3.07 -0.73 4.81
CA THR A 16 -3.13 -2.09 4.24
C THR A 16 -2.73 -3.16 5.24
N ALA A 17 -1.59 -3.00 5.90
CA ALA A 17 -1.15 -3.95 6.92
C ALA A 17 -2.19 -4.11 8.04
N LYS A 18 -2.80 -3.01 8.51
CA LYS A 18 -3.88 -3.07 9.52
C LYS A 18 -5.09 -3.85 9.04
N THR A 19 -5.55 -3.58 7.82
CA THR A 19 -6.74 -4.26 7.25
C THR A 19 -6.50 -5.75 7.06
N LEU A 20 -5.26 -6.12 6.73
CA LEU A 20 -4.79 -7.49 6.67
C LEU A 20 -4.50 -8.11 8.05
N LYS A 21 -4.77 -7.40 9.15
CA LYS A 21 -4.50 -7.82 10.54
C LYS A 21 -3.01 -8.11 10.81
N MET A 22 -2.14 -7.41 10.11
CA MET A 22 -0.67 -7.49 10.20
C MET A 22 -0.06 -6.38 11.07
N ASP A 23 -0.84 -5.73 11.93
CA ASP A 23 -0.43 -4.61 12.79
C ASP A 23 -0.29 -4.98 14.28
N ARG A 24 -0.30 -6.28 14.60
CA ARG A 24 -0.09 -6.80 15.97
C ARG A 24 1.26 -6.37 16.57
N ASP A 25 1.34 -6.36 17.90
CA ASP A 25 2.57 -6.05 18.60
C ASP A 25 3.70 -7.02 18.19
N GLY A 26 4.85 -6.47 17.76
CA GLY A 26 5.94 -7.25 17.18
C GLY A 26 5.75 -7.66 15.70
N ALA A 27 4.73 -7.17 15.01
CA ALA A 27 4.56 -7.41 13.58
C ALA A 27 5.75 -6.88 12.77
N ARG A 28 6.15 -7.67 11.77
CA ARG A 28 7.20 -7.30 10.82
C ARG A 28 6.64 -7.52 9.42
N TRP A 29 6.52 -6.45 8.66
CA TRP A 29 6.10 -6.53 7.27
C TRP A 29 7.06 -5.75 6.38
N LEU A 30 7.04 -6.08 5.09
CA LEU A 30 7.75 -5.37 4.04
C LEU A 30 6.70 -4.76 3.11
N CYS A 31 6.84 -3.49 2.76
CA CYS A 31 6.03 -2.88 1.70
C CYS A 31 6.94 -2.46 0.56
N GLU A 32 6.60 -2.88 -0.65
CA GLU A 32 7.34 -2.56 -1.86
C GLU A 32 6.40 -1.94 -2.89
N ALA A 33 6.60 -0.66 -3.19
CA ALA A 33 5.89 -0.02 -4.30
C ALA A 33 6.50 -0.48 -5.63
N THR A 34 5.67 -1.10 -6.47
CA THR A 34 6.08 -1.63 -7.77
C THR A 34 5.66 -0.72 -8.91
N GLU A 35 4.60 0.08 -8.71
CA GLU A 35 4.15 1.03 -9.71
C GLU A 35 3.58 2.29 -9.07
N VAL A 36 3.91 3.43 -9.67
CA VAL A 36 3.33 4.73 -9.37
C VAL A 36 2.99 5.38 -10.70
N ARG A 37 1.69 5.51 -10.98
CA ARG A 37 1.19 6.26 -12.14
C ARG A 37 0.59 7.57 -11.66
N ILE A 38 1.11 8.67 -12.18
CA ILE A 38 0.52 9.99 -11.98
C ILE A 38 -0.31 10.26 -13.22
N GLU A 39 -1.62 10.38 -13.05
CA GLU A 39 -2.55 10.78 -14.11
C GLU A 39 -2.81 12.29 -14.00
N ASP A 40 -3.45 12.86 -15.03
CA ASP A 40 -3.87 14.26 -15.02
C ASP A 40 -4.93 14.51 -13.92
N GLU A 41 -5.09 15.78 -13.52
CA GLU A 41 -6.05 16.23 -12.49
C GLU A 41 -5.80 15.76 -11.04
N GLY A 42 -4.57 15.35 -10.71
CA GLY A 42 -4.18 15.04 -9.33
C GLY A 42 -4.61 13.65 -8.86
N LYS A 43 -4.88 12.75 -9.82
CA LYS A 43 -5.09 11.33 -9.61
C LYS A 43 -3.77 10.57 -9.65
N MET A 44 -3.54 9.71 -8.68
CA MET A 44 -2.35 8.89 -8.58
C MET A 44 -2.75 7.45 -8.28
N ILE A 45 -2.26 6.50 -9.08
CA ILE A 45 -2.49 5.08 -8.89
C ILE A 45 -1.21 4.44 -8.39
N TYR A 46 -1.32 3.72 -7.28
CA TYR A 46 -0.24 3.00 -6.62
C TYR A 46 -0.50 1.51 -6.72
N ARG A 47 0.53 0.76 -7.10
CA ARG A 47 0.56 -0.68 -6.87
C ARG A 47 1.74 -0.99 -5.96
N PHE A 48 1.48 -1.79 -4.95
CA PHE A 48 2.50 -2.19 -4.00
C PHE A 48 2.21 -3.58 -3.46
N TYR A 49 3.25 -4.25 -3.00
CA TYR A 49 3.17 -5.50 -2.28
C TYR A 49 3.34 -5.26 -0.80
N VAL A 50 2.62 -6.03 0.01
CA VAL A 50 2.77 -6.10 1.46
C VAL A 50 3.03 -7.56 1.80
N MET A 51 4.16 -7.82 2.45
CA MET A 51 4.55 -9.17 2.87
C MET A 51 4.61 -9.23 4.39
N ASP A 52 3.92 -10.20 4.99
CA ASP A 52 4.07 -10.52 6.41
C ASP A 52 5.33 -11.37 6.58
N LYS A 53 6.36 -10.84 7.25
CA LYS A 53 7.61 -11.58 7.46
C LYS A 53 7.44 -12.74 8.45
N ASN A 54 6.39 -12.72 9.26
CA ASN A 54 6.17 -13.77 10.25
C ASN A 54 5.48 -14.99 9.64
N SER A 55 4.57 -14.79 8.69
CA SER A 55 3.82 -15.89 8.05
C SER A 55 4.28 -16.21 6.63
N GLY A 56 4.99 -15.28 5.98
CA GLY A 56 5.40 -15.40 4.59
C GLY A 56 4.30 -15.03 3.58
N HIS A 57 3.08 -14.71 4.03
CA HIS A 57 2.00 -14.31 3.13
C HIS A 57 2.33 -12.99 2.44
N GLU A 58 2.09 -12.96 1.13
CA GLU A 58 2.28 -11.79 0.29
C GLU A 58 0.94 -11.33 -0.28
N TYR A 59 0.73 -10.02 -0.27
CA TYR A 59 -0.48 -9.38 -0.73
C TYR A 59 -0.13 -8.30 -1.74
N GLN A 60 -0.85 -8.24 -2.85
CA GLN A 60 -0.78 -7.14 -3.78
C GLN A 60 -1.93 -6.18 -3.52
N ALA A 61 -1.62 -4.91 -3.39
CA ALA A 61 -2.59 -3.85 -3.21
C ALA A 61 -2.50 -2.83 -4.34
N ARG A 62 -3.66 -2.34 -4.77
CA ARG A 62 -3.82 -1.19 -5.67
C ARG A 62 -4.58 -0.10 -4.93
N ALA A 63 -3.99 1.08 -4.80
CA ALA A 63 -4.64 2.25 -4.23
C ALA A 63 -4.74 3.37 -5.26
N VAL A 64 -5.88 4.04 -5.33
CA VAL A 64 -6.09 5.26 -6.11
C VAL A 64 -6.22 6.42 -5.13
N ILE A 65 -5.43 7.46 -5.35
CA ILE A 65 -5.46 8.70 -4.58
C ILE A 65 -5.89 9.82 -5.51
N GLU A 66 -6.90 10.60 -5.13
CA GLU A 66 -7.30 11.82 -5.83
C GLU A 66 -7.32 12.98 -4.84
N LYS A 67 -6.68 14.10 -5.18
CA LYS A 67 -6.63 15.31 -4.33
C LYS A 67 -6.22 15.01 -2.87
N ASP A 68 -5.33 14.05 -2.69
CA ASP A 68 -4.76 13.59 -1.42
C ASP A 68 -5.60 12.61 -0.59
N ASP A 69 -6.79 12.24 -1.05
CA ASP A 69 -7.66 11.23 -0.42
C ASP A 69 -7.61 9.90 -1.19
N VAL A 70 -7.68 8.78 -0.45
CA VAL A 70 -7.80 7.44 -1.07
C VAL A 70 -9.24 7.24 -1.52
N THR A 71 -9.46 7.14 -2.83
CA THR A 71 -10.80 7.05 -3.44
C THR A 71 -11.20 5.63 -3.84
N ASP A 72 -10.22 4.78 -4.16
CA ASP A 72 -10.43 3.38 -4.52
C ASP A 72 -9.28 2.54 -3.97
N TRP A 73 -9.61 1.35 -3.47
CA TRP A 73 -8.64 0.48 -2.83
C TRP A 73 -9.03 -1.00 -2.98
N ASP A 74 -8.11 -1.76 -3.55
CA ASP A 74 -8.25 -3.20 -3.79
C ASP A 74 -7.02 -3.94 -3.26
N VAL A 75 -7.24 -5.06 -2.58
CA VAL A 75 -6.20 -5.90 -1.99
C VAL A 75 -6.50 -7.35 -2.29
N ARG A 76 -5.49 -8.07 -2.77
CA ARG A 76 -5.58 -9.50 -3.03
C ARG A 76 -4.36 -10.24 -2.50
N GLU A 77 -4.58 -11.44 -1.95
CA GLU A 77 -3.49 -12.35 -1.61
C GLU A 77 -2.84 -12.89 -2.88
N VAL A 78 -1.52 -13.01 -2.83
CA VAL A 78 -0.71 -13.62 -3.90
C VAL A 78 -0.51 -15.07 -3.50
N THR A 79 -1.35 -15.95 -4.04
CA THR A 79 -1.16 -17.41 -3.94
C THR A 79 -0.37 -17.87 -5.15
N GLU A 80 0.68 -18.68 -4.93
CA GLU A 80 1.42 -19.38 -6.00
C GLU A 80 0.50 -20.23 -6.89
#